data_AF-A0A534LPG6-F1
#
_entry.id   AF-A0A534LPG6-F1
#
_cell.length_a   1.000
_cell.length_b   1.000
_cell.length_c   1.000
_cell.angle_alpha   90.00
_cell.angle_beta   90.00
_cell.angle_gamma   90.00
#
_symmetry.space_group_name_H-M   'P 1'
#
loop_
_entity.id
_entity.type
_entity.pdbx_description
1 polymer ?
#
loop_
_entity_poly.entity_id
_entity_poly.type
_entity_poly.pdbx_seq_one_letter_code
_entity_poly.pdbx_strand_id
1 'polypeptide(L)'
;MTFDVGYDRSNYNPQWEVKAGQLIVVTMNNSGTMAHEFLLFSGDRGTILATVRYALALAESHNPGYQNDEAIGNATVDEYTGYHDSWANLSRVGCPDSCVDHDVDPGNTFLFWFVVNTPGTYFFACHQVDRTDWKVHQDKGMWGTLIVDA
;
A
#
# COMPACT_ATOMS: atom_id res chain seq x y z
N MET A 1 -2.16 -10.24 -17.60
CA MET A 1 -2.97 -9.04 -17.33
C MET A 1 -2.03 -8.06 -16.65
N THR A 2 -1.83 -6.87 -17.22
CA THR A 2 -0.96 -5.84 -16.62
C THR A 2 -1.79 -5.03 -15.63
N PHE A 3 -1.25 -4.81 -14.43
CA PHE A 3 -1.91 -4.03 -13.39
C PHE A 3 -1.27 -2.65 -13.35
N ASP A 4 -1.87 -1.71 -14.07
CA ASP A 4 -1.52 -0.31 -13.92
C ASP A 4 -2.18 0.20 -12.62
N VAL A 5 -1.38 0.35 -11.57
CA VAL A 5 -1.69 1.23 -10.45
C VAL A 5 -0.65 2.34 -10.47
N GLY A 6 -1.09 3.59 -10.51
CA GLY A 6 -0.16 4.69 -10.55
C GLY A 6 -0.83 6.05 -10.55
N TYR A 7 -0.03 7.03 -10.12
CA TYR A 7 -0.19 8.46 -10.37
C TYR A 7 -0.57 8.79 -11.83
N ASP A 8 -0.22 7.91 -12.78
CA ASP A 8 -0.22 8.15 -14.23
C ASP A 8 -1.60 7.98 -14.91
N ARG A 9 -2.62 7.51 -14.17
CA ARG A 9 -4.03 7.64 -14.57
C ARG A 9 -4.89 8.06 -13.38
N SER A 10 -5.11 9.37 -13.27
CA SER A 10 -6.15 9.94 -12.41
C SER A 10 -7.46 9.15 -12.55
N ASN A 11 -8.02 8.71 -11.42
CA ASN A 11 -9.27 7.94 -11.31
C ASN A 11 -9.23 6.51 -11.90
N TYR A 12 -8.05 5.91 -12.07
CA TYR A 12 -7.95 4.50 -12.44
C TYR A 12 -7.44 3.67 -11.26
N ASN A 13 -8.39 3.12 -10.49
CA ASN A 13 -8.11 2.14 -9.45
C ASN A 13 -8.68 0.80 -9.91
N PRO A 14 -7.83 -0.14 -10.35
CA PRO A 14 -8.29 -1.43 -10.86
C PRO A 14 -9.05 -2.22 -9.79
N GLN A 15 -10.14 -2.86 -10.20
CA GLN A 15 -10.85 -3.86 -9.42
C GLN A 15 -10.68 -5.22 -10.10
N TRP A 16 -10.39 -6.23 -9.29
CA TRP A 16 -10.32 -7.63 -9.71
C TRP A 16 -11.30 -8.47 -8.95
N GLU A 17 -11.88 -9.44 -9.66
CA GLU A 17 -12.69 -10.52 -9.10
C GLU A 17 -11.97 -11.83 -9.42
N VAL A 18 -11.66 -12.60 -8.38
CA VAL A 18 -10.94 -13.86 -8.49
C VAL A 18 -11.58 -14.91 -7.59
N LYS A 19 -11.27 -16.18 -7.84
CA LYS A 19 -11.66 -17.27 -6.93
C LYS A 19 -10.65 -17.49 -5.83
N ALA A 20 -11.13 -17.89 -4.65
CA ALA A 20 -10.30 -18.40 -3.59
C ALA A 20 -9.37 -19.52 -4.13
N GLY A 21 -8.08 -19.43 -3.83
CA GLY A 21 -7.08 -20.37 -4.33
C GLY A 21 -6.58 -20.09 -5.76
N GLN A 22 -7.13 -19.10 -6.47
CA GLN A 22 -6.65 -18.70 -7.79
C GLN A 22 -5.30 -17.99 -7.67
N LEU A 23 -4.35 -18.35 -8.55
CA LEU A 23 -3.09 -17.62 -8.69
C LEU A 23 -3.37 -16.23 -9.29
N ILE A 24 -2.93 -15.20 -8.58
CA ILE A 24 -2.98 -13.81 -8.99
C ILE A 24 -1.56 -13.40 -9.39
N VAL A 25 -1.44 -12.77 -10.55
CA VAL A 25 -0.16 -12.27 -11.07
C VAL A 25 -0.31 -10.80 -11.44
N VAL A 26 0.52 -9.97 -10.83
CA VAL A 26 0.50 -8.52 -10.93
C VAL A 26 1.87 -8.07 -11.44
N THR A 27 1.94 -7.61 -12.68
CA THR A 27 3.14 -6.92 -13.16
C THR A 27 3.00 -5.45 -12.83
N MET A 28 3.97 -4.92 -12.11
CA MET A 28 4.03 -3.54 -11.71
C MET A 28 5.29 -2.89 -12.27
N ASN A 29 5.11 -1.77 -12.95
CA ASN A 29 6.21 -0.95 -13.45
C ASN A 29 6.21 0.39 -12.71
N ASN A 30 7.33 0.75 -12.11
CA ASN A 30 7.47 2.06 -11.47
C ASN A 30 8.13 3.04 -12.46
N SER A 31 7.31 3.85 -13.11
CA SER A 31 7.70 4.98 -13.97
C SER A 31 7.98 6.28 -13.18
N GLY A 32 7.80 6.26 -11.86
CA GLY A 32 7.98 7.40 -10.97
C GLY A 32 9.43 7.67 -10.58
N THR A 33 9.62 8.58 -9.63
CA THR A 33 10.93 9.05 -9.17
C THR A 33 11.34 8.54 -7.79
N MET A 34 10.49 7.78 -7.11
CA MET A 34 10.76 7.20 -5.79
C MET A 34 10.32 5.74 -5.72
N ALA A 35 10.86 4.98 -4.77
CA ALA A 35 10.43 3.62 -4.50
C ALA A 35 8.97 3.59 -3.98
N HIS A 36 8.29 2.50 -4.28
CA HIS A 36 6.92 2.27 -3.84
C HIS A 36 6.76 0.87 -3.27
N GLU A 37 6.56 0.78 -1.96
CA GLU A 37 6.26 -0.47 -1.29
C GLU A 37 4.77 -0.78 -1.39
N PHE A 38 4.44 -1.96 -1.93
CA PHE A 38 3.07 -2.44 -2.06
C PHE A 38 2.77 -3.58 -1.09
N LEU A 39 1.61 -3.47 -0.44
CA LEU A 39 1.07 -4.45 0.47
C LEU A 39 -0.36 -4.85 0.08
N LEU A 40 -0.82 -5.98 0.62
CA LEU A 40 -2.20 -6.44 0.52
C LEU A 40 -2.86 -6.40 1.89
N PHE A 41 -3.95 -5.66 2.03
CA PHE A 41 -4.74 -5.54 3.26
C PHE A 41 -6.06 -6.30 3.12
N SER A 42 -6.58 -6.85 4.21
CA SER A 42 -7.95 -7.39 4.28
C SER A 42 -8.93 -6.31 4.72
N GLY A 43 -10.13 -6.30 4.13
CA GLY A 43 -11.18 -5.31 4.42
C GLY A 43 -11.38 -4.28 3.31
N ASP A 44 -12.28 -3.34 3.56
CA ASP A 44 -12.62 -2.28 2.61
C ASP A 44 -11.63 -1.12 2.66
N ARG A 45 -11.54 -0.38 1.54
CA ARG A 45 -10.68 0.79 1.39
C ARG A 45 -10.91 1.85 2.47
N GLY A 46 -12.16 2.12 2.84
CA GLY A 46 -12.50 3.21 3.76
C GLY A 46 -11.91 2.96 5.14
N THR A 47 -12.06 1.72 5.63
CA THR A 47 -11.48 1.27 6.89
C THR A 47 -9.96 1.38 6.87
N ILE A 48 -9.30 0.84 5.83
CA ILE A 48 -7.82 0.86 5.73
C ILE A 48 -7.28 2.28 5.57
N LEU A 49 -7.94 3.12 4.78
CA LEU A 49 -7.48 4.50 4.58
C LEU A 49 -7.63 5.34 5.86
N ALA A 50 -8.67 5.10 6.66
CA ALA A 50 -8.84 5.76 7.94
C ALA A 50 -7.73 5.40 8.93
N THR A 51 -7.33 4.13 8.98
CA THR A 51 -6.27 3.66 9.88
C THR A 51 -4.89 4.14 9.43
N VAL A 52 -4.60 4.12 8.12
CA VAL A 52 -3.35 4.63 7.53
C VAL A 52 -3.18 6.12 7.85
N ARG A 53 -4.24 6.93 7.64
CA ARG A 53 -4.21 8.36 7.96
C ARG A 53 -4.03 8.64 9.44
N TYR A 54 -4.64 7.82 10.31
CA TYR A 54 -4.44 7.94 11.74
C TYR A 54 -2.99 7.63 12.13
N ALA A 55 -2.37 6.59 11.55
CA ALA A 55 -0.97 6.26 11.79
C ALA A 55 -0.03 7.39 11.36
N LEU A 56 -0.25 7.98 10.18
CA LEU A 56 0.54 9.13 9.73
C LEU A 56 0.38 10.32 10.67
N ALA A 57 -0.87 10.70 11.00
CA ALA A 57 -1.14 11.81 11.90
C ALA A 57 -0.54 11.60 13.30
N LEU A 58 -0.51 10.35 13.78
CA LEU A 58 0.13 10.00 15.04
C LEU A 58 1.65 10.21 14.97
N ALA A 59 2.31 9.69 13.94
CA ALA A 59 3.74 9.89 13.72
C ALA A 59 4.08 11.38 13.59
N GLU A 60 3.31 12.15 12.82
CA GLU A 60 3.46 13.61 12.69
C GLU A 60 3.37 14.31 14.05
N SER A 61 2.47 13.88 14.94
CA SER A 61 2.28 14.46 16.27
C SER A 61 3.45 14.22 17.21
N HIS A 62 4.19 13.13 17.03
CA HIS A 62 5.37 12.79 17.83
C HIS A 62 6.66 13.45 17.32
N ASN A 63 6.64 13.92 16.07
CA ASN A 63 7.80 14.47 15.37
C ASN A 63 7.57 15.94 14.98
N PRO A 64 7.47 16.88 15.95
CA PRO A 64 7.30 18.29 15.64
C PRO A 64 8.47 18.81 14.81
N GLY A 65 8.16 19.47 13.68
CA GLY A 65 9.17 19.98 12.74
C GLY A 65 9.45 19.08 11.54
N TYR A 66 8.75 17.94 11.41
CA TYR A 66 8.88 16.97 10.31
C TYR A 66 8.84 17.58 8.90
N GLN A 67 8.11 18.69 8.72
CA GLN A 67 8.00 19.39 7.43
C GLN A 67 9.24 20.21 7.05
N ASN A 68 10.07 20.59 8.03
CA ASN A 68 11.15 21.57 7.83
C ASN A 68 12.55 20.97 8.06
N ASP A 69 12.64 19.81 8.72
CA ASP A 69 13.89 19.15 9.03
C ASP A 69 13.90 17.73 8.43
N GLU A 70 14.95 17.44 7.64
CA GLU A 70 15.06 16.18 6.91
C GLU A 70 15.16 14.99 7.86
N ALA A 71 15.93 15.10 8.94
CA ALA A 71 16.14 14.02 9.88
C ALA A 71 14.87 13.72 10.70
N ILE A 72 14.16 14.78 11.13
CA ILE A 72 12.86 14.62 11.79
C ILE A 72 11.84 14.01 10.82
N GLY A 73 11.82 14.45 9.57
CA GLY A 73 10.94 13.87 8.55
C GLY A 73 11.26 12.40 8.26
N ASN A 74 12.53 11.99 8.24
CA ASN A 74 12.91 10.57 8.13
C ASN A 74 12.38 9.77 9.32
N ALA A 75 12.60 10.26 10.56
CA ALA A 75 12.11 9.60 11.77
C ALA A 75 10.58 9.48 11.79
N THR A 76 9.87 10.46 11.24
CA THR A 76 8.40 10.43 11.10
C THR A 76 7.94 9.30 10.17
N VAL A 77 8.63 9.12 9.04
CA VAL A 77 8.32 8.04 8.08
C VAL A 77 8.67 6.68 8.69
N ASP A 78 9.82 6.55 9.35
CA ASP A 78 10.23 5.31 10.02
C ASP A 78 9.21 4.89 11.10
N GLU A 79 8.72 5.84 11.90
CA GLU A 79 7.69 5.59 12.91
C GLU A 79 6.36 5.17 12.28
N TYR A 80 5.94 5.85 11.22
CA TYR A 80 4.75 5.49 10.45
C TYR A 80 4.85 4.06 9.89
N THR A 81 5.97 3.68 9.28
CA THR A 81 6.23 2.31 8.79
C THR A 81 6.17 1.30 9.94
N GLY A 82 6.73 1.64 11.12
CA GLY A 82 6.64 0.81 12.31
C GLY A 82 5.20 0.51 12.77
N TYR A 83 4.25 1.44 12.57
CA TYR A 83 2.83 1.19 12.83
C TYR A 83 2.22 0.20 11.84
N HIS A 84 2.55 0.30 10.55
CA HIS A 84 2.08 -0.62 9.52
C HIS A 84 2.52 -2.06 9.77
N ASP A 85 3.76 -2.24 10.20
CA ASP A 85 4.32 -3.57 10.48
C ASP A 85 3.76 -4.23 11.75
N SER A 86 3.30 -3.43 12.72
CA SER A 86 2.96 -3.91 14.05
C SER A 86 1.47 -3.93 14.37
N TRP A 87 0.65 -3.08 13.75
CA TRP A 87 -0.77 -2.96 14.09
C TRP A 87 -1.63 -3.91 13.29
N ALA A 88 -2.43 -4.75 13.97
CA ALA A 88 -3.29 -5.75 13.35
C ALA A 88 -4.26 -5.20 12.28
N ASN A 89 -4.77 -3.97 12.47
CA ASN A 89 -5.69 -3.29 11.55
C ASN A 89 -5.00 -2.55 10.39
N LEU A 90 -3.66 -2.53 10.42
CA LEU A 90 -2.78 -2.10 9.34
C LEU A 90 -1.90 -3.24 8.85
N SER A 91 -2.10 -4.44 9.39
CA SER A 91 -1.32 -5.62 9.04
C SER A 91 -1.74 -6.11 7.67
N ARG A 92 -0.74 -6.44 6.87
CA ARG A 92 -0.91 -7.20 5.63
C ARG A 92 -1.65 -8.51 5.88
N VAL A 93 -2.31 -9.02 4.85
CA VAL A 93 -2.61 -10.45 4.76
C VAL A 93 -1.29 -11.18 5.04
N GLY A 94 -1.30 -12.03 6.05
CA GLY A 94 -0.10 -12.72 6.51
C GLY A 94 0.12 -14.04 5.77
N CYS A 95 1.36 -14.51 5.79
CA CYS A 95 1.68 -15.87 5.38
C CYS A 95 0.95 -16.87 6.32
N PRO A 96 0.38 -17.98 5.81
CA PRO A 96 0.52 -18.52 4.46
C PRO A 96 -0.52 -18.02 3.43
N ASP A 97 -1.44 -17.14 3.80
CA ASP A 97 -2.54 -16.76 2.90
C ASP A 97 -2.10 -15.82 1.78
N SER A 98 -1.23 -14.84 2.04
CA SER A 98 -0.52 -14.04 1.03
C SER A 98 0.64 -13.32 1.70
N CYS A 99 1.78 -13.16 1.03
CA CYS A 99 2.98 -12.50 1.57
C CYS A 99 3.36 -11.28 0.72
N VAL A 100 2.37 -10.46 0.35
CA VAL A 100 2.60 -9.25 -0.46
C VAL A 100 3.18 -8.18 0.45
N ASP A 101 4.48 -7.95 0.25
CA ASP A 101 5.28 -6.87 0.78
C ASP A 101 6.51 -6.75 -0.13
N HIS A 102 6.55 -5.69 -0.93
CA HIS A 102 7.72 -5.43 -1.78
C HIS A 102 7.81 -3.98 -2.24
N ASP A 103 9.02 -3.43 -2.15
CA ASP A 103 9.43 -2.19 -2.81
C ASP A 103 9.65 -2.39 -4.31
N VAL A 104 9.05 -1.52 -5.10
CA VAL A 104 9.37 -1.38 -6.53
C VAL A 104 10.14 -0.09 -6.73
N ASP A 105 11.45 -0.19 -6.99
CA ASP A 105 12.33 0.95 -7.23
C ASP A 105 12.00 1.73 -8.53
N PRO A 106 12.38 3.02 -8.62
CA PRO A 106 12.25 3.81 -9.85
C PRO A 106 12.89 3.12 -11.06
N GLY A 107 12.15 3.06 -12.17
CA GLY A 107 12.61 2.46 -13.43
C GLY A 107 12.60 0.93 -13.45
N ASN A 108 12.23 0.28 -12.34
CA ASN A 108 12.15 -1.17 -12.26
C ASN A 108 10.74 -1.69 -12.52
N THR A 109 10.70 -2.95 -12.93
CA THR A 109 9.47 -3.75 -13.02
C THR A 109 9.56 -4.90 -12.04
N PHE A 110 8.50 -5.12 -11.27
CA PHE A 110 8.37 -6.25 -10.36
C PHE A 110 7.13 -7.09 -10.70
N LEU A 111 7.21 -8.39 -10.38
CA LEU A 111 6.12 -9.34 -10.57
C LEU A 111 5.65 -9.86 -9.21
N PHE A 112 4.51 -9.38 -8.73
CA PHE A 112 3.85 -10.02 -7.60
C PHE A 112 3.11 -11.25 -8.08
N TRP A 113 3.27 -12.35 -7.35
CA TRP A 113 2.52 -13.58 -7.57
C TRP A 113 2.09 -14.12 -6.22
N PHE A 114 0.79 -14.24 -6.03
CA PHE A 114 0.22 -14.65 -4.75
C PHE A 114 -1.11 -15.36 -4.96
N VAL A 115 -1.55 -16.07 -3.92
CA VAL A 115 -2.87 -16.67 -3.83
C VAL A 115 -3.60 -15.97 -2.69
N VAL A 116 -4.93 -16.02 -2.66
CA VAL A 116 -5.72 -15.70 -1.46
C VAL A 116 -6.75 -16.80 -1.31
N ASN A 117 -6.75 -17.49 -0.17
CA ASN A 117 -7.63 -18.65 0.07
C ASN A 117 -8.94 -18.29 0.74
N THR A 118 -8.98 -17.14 1.42
CA THR A 118 -10.15 -16.70 2.18
C THR A 118 -11.00 -15.78 1.31
N PRO A 119 -12.30 -16.06 1.12
CA PRO A 119 -13.19 -15.12 0.44
C PRO A 119 -13.30 -13.79 1.19
N GLY A 120 -13.36 -12.68 0.45
CA GLY A 120 -13.43 -11.35 1.05
C GLY A 120 -13.08 -10.22 0.10
N THR A 121 -13.13 -9.00 0.62
CA THR A 121 -12.61 -7.81 -0.05
C THR A 121 -11.22 -7.50 0.49
N TYR A 122 -10.31 -7.20 -0.43
CA TYR A 122 -8.92 -6.89 -0.16
C TYR A 122 -8.54 -5.59 -0.87
N PHE A 123 -7.56 -4.92 -0.30
CA PHE A 123 -7.07 -3.63 -0.75
C PHE A 123 -5.58 -3.77 -1.03
N PHE A 124 -5.19 -3.70 -2.30
CA PHE A 124 -3.78 -3.77 -2.71
C PHE A 124 -3.29 -2.34 -2.92
N ALA A 125 -2.32 -1.88 -2.14
CA ALA A 125 -1.99 -0.46 -2.09
C ALA A 125 -0.52 -0.20 -1.80
N CYS A 126 -0.02 0.92 -2.32
CA CYS A 126 1.26 1.46 -1.92
C CYS A 126 1.13 2.06 -0.51
N HIS A 127 2.06 1.76 0.39
CA HIS A 127 2.01 2.29 1.76
C HIS A 127 2.93 3.49 2.01
N GLN A 128 3.70 3.94 1.02
CA GLN A 128 4.64 5.04 1.18
C GLN A 128 3.95 6.41 1.41
N VAL A 129 4.70 7.36 1.95
CA VAL A 129 4.29 8.75 2.19
C VAL A 129 5.07 9.69 1.26
N ASP A 130 4.36 10.60 0.57
CA ASP A 130 5.00 11.68 -0.15
C ASP A 130 5.31 12.82 0.82
N ARG A 131 6.59 13.09 1.04
CA ARG A 131 7.08 14.13 1.96
C ARG A 131 6.96 15.56 1.42
N THR A 132 6.60 15.73 0.15
CA THR A 132 6.39 17.04 -0.45
C THR A 132 5.10 17.69 0.03
N ASP A 133 4.04 16.89 0.18
CA ASP A 133 2.73 17.35 0.67
C ASP A 133 2.20 16.54 1.85
N TRP A 134 3.03 15.66 2.42
CA TRP A 134 2.76 14.81 3.58
C TRP A 134 1.45 14.04 3.46
N LYS A 135 1.31 13.34 2.33
CA LYS A 135 0.17 12.47 2.06
C LYS A 135 0.62 11.06 1.77
N VAL A 136 -0.14 10.13 2.31
CA VAL A 136 -0.01 8.72 1.98
C VAL A 136 -0.35 8.48 0.50
N HIS A 137 0.39 7.61 -0.17
CA HIS A 137 0.25 7.41 -1.62
C HIS A 137 -1.15 6.89 -2.03
N GLN A 138 -1.89 6.28 -1.11
CA GLN A 138 -3.28 5.88 -1.36
C GLN A 138 -4.20 7.08 -1.60
N ASP A 139 -3.93 8.24 -0.98
CA ASP A 139 -4.66 9.48 -1.25
C ASP A 139 -4.36 10.07 -2.63
N LYS A 140 -3.30 9.57 -3.27
CA LYS A 140 -2.87 9.92 -4.62
C LYS A 140 -3.25 8.86 -5.65
N GLY A 141 -4.05 7.88 -5.26
CA GLY A 141 -4.61 6.88 -6.16
C GLY A 141 -3.75 5.62 -6.34
N MET A 142 -2.70 5.41 -5.55
CA MET A 142 -1.85 4.22 -5.67
C MET A 142 -2.45 2.99 -4.96
N TRP A 143 -3.59 2.53 -5.45
CA TRP A 143 -4.30 1.36 -4.90
C TRP A 143 -5.22 0.69 -5.92
N GLY A 144 -5.63 -0.55 -5.61
CA GLY A 144 -6.66 -1.31 -6.29
C GLY A 144 -7.45 -2.19 -5.32
N THR A 145 -8.60 -2.69 -5.77
CA THR A 145 -9.46 -3.57 -4.99
C THR A 145 -9.43 -4.99 -5.55
N LEU A 146 -9.35 -5.98 -4.67
CA LEU A 146 -9.42 -7.39 -5.01
C LEU A 146 -10.60 -8.01 -4.27
N ILE A 147 -11.54 -8.56 -5.01
CA ILE A 147 -12.68 -9.31 -4.51
C ILE A 147 -12.37 -10.78 -4.73
N VAL A 148 -12.35 -11.55 -3.64
CA VAL A 148 -12.11 -12.99 -3.65
C VAL A 148 -13.43 -13.67 -3.36
N ASP A 149 -13.98 -14.35 -4.36
CA ASP A 149 -15.17 -15.17 -4.24
C ASP A 149 -14.81 -16.59 -3.79
N ALA A 150 -15.80 -17.27 -3.21
CA ALA A 150 -15.74 -18.73 -2.99
C ALA A 150 -15.69 -19.51 -4.32
#